data_AF-A0A936XMN9-F1
#
_entry.id   AF-A0A936XMN9-F1
#
_cell.length_a   1.000
_cell.length_b   1.000
_cell.length_c   1.000
_cell.angle_alpha   90.00
_cell.angle_beta   90.00
_cell.angle_gamma   90.00
#
_symmetry.space_group_name_H-M   'P 1'
#
loop_
_entity.id
_entity.type
_entity.pdbx_description
1 polymer ?
#
loop_
_entity_poly.entity_id
_entity_poly.type
_entity_poly.pdbx_seq_one_letter_code
_entity_poly.pdbx_strand_id
1 'polypeptide(L)'
;MNPSAELQYELGRAVNTVRRRHASTGDTSEQKALTRVIQRLNKQVAALDQADLLSAANTLADGVEALEAAVTAARHGPFDGYLAALEGHLDNLSNLSAAMHGVDALASAPASDDSAPAPVAPRSGSRGAKARGDMPPGETAGAALPTGLLPPATATDFAKLQSEYAAWYAACQLRAERKGELAYYLKRLTQGQAIYQQVGTELNIPWVFIGITHGMECGFNFKAHLHNGDPLSARTVQVPKGRPATGNPPFTWSQSARDALIYKGYHQVTDWSVPHMLHLFERYNGMGYRRRGVPTPYLWSYSNLYEKGKFVADGHFDPEAVSKQCGAALMLKAVLA
;
A
#
# COMPACT_ATOMS: atom_id res chain seq x y z
N MET A 1 -2.26 20.45 8.27
CA MET A 1 -2.96 20.43 6.97
C MET A 1 -4.44 20.67 7.24
N ASN A 2 -5.22 21.13 6.25
CA ASN A 2 -6.65 21.36 6.42
C ASN A 2 -7.38 19.99 6.48
N PRO A 3 -8.01 19.60 7.61
CA PRO A 3 -8.67 18.30 7.75
C PRO A 3 -9.73 18.04 6.68
N SER A 4 -10.44 19.08 6.23
CA SER A 4 -11.44 18.96 5.17
C SER A 4 -10.80 18.61 3.81
N ALA A 5 -9.58 19.08 3.53
CA ALA A 5 -8.85 18.75 2.30
C ALA A 5 -8.31 17.32 2.33
N GLU A 6 -7.86 16.83 3.49
CA GLU A 6 -7.44 15.44 3.68
C GLU A 6 -8.63 14.47 3.58
N LEU A 7 -9.78 14.85 4.16
CA LEU A 7 -11.03 14.11 4.05
C LEU A 7 -11.52 14.03 2.60
N GLN A 8 -11.52 15.16 1.88
CA GLN A 8 -11.90 15.19 0.47
C GLN A 8 -10.96 14.32 -0.39
N TYR A 9 -9.66 14.36 -0.10
CA TYR A 9 -8.67 13.52 -0.76
C TYR A 9 -8.92 12.04 -0.53
N GLU A 10 -9.18 11.64 0.72
CA GLU A 10 -9.40 10.23 1.06
C GLU A 10 -10.71 9.68 0.50
N LEU A 11 -11.82 10.44 0.61
CA LEU A 11 -13.09 10.07 -0.01
C LEU A 11 -12.96 9.97 -1.54
N GLY A 12 -12.18 10.84 -2.16
CA GLY A 12 -11.87 10.77 -3.58
C GLY A 12 -11.15 9.47 -3.97
N ARG A 13 -10.18 9.01 -3.18
CA ARG A 13 -9.51 7.73 -3.41
C ARG A 13 -10.46 6.55 -3.22
N ALA A 14 -11.27 6.60 -2.16
CA ALA A 14 -12.27 5.59 -1.84
C ALA A 14 -13.29 5.41 -2.97
N VAL A 15 -13.85 6.49 -3.52
CA VAL A 15 -14.73 6.47 -4.69
C VAL A 15 -14.10 5.72 -5.86
N ASN A 16 -12.81 5.94 -6.12
CA ASN A 16 -12.12 5.32 -7.24
C ASN A 16 -11.86 3.82 -7.01
N THR A 17 -11.57 3.41 -5.76
CA THR A 17 -11.49 2.00 -5.39
C THR A 17 -12.83 1.29 -5.56
N VAL A 18 -13.94 1.90 -5.11
CA VAL A 18 -15.29 1.35 -5.29
C VAL A 18 -15.68 1.28 -6.78
N ARG A 19 -15.35 2.29 -7.59
CA ARG A 19 -15.58 2.27 -9.06
C ARG A 19 -14.81 1.14 -9.77
N ARG A 20 -13.56 0.88 -9.36
CA ARG A 20 -12.76 -0.20 -9.92
C ARG A 20 -13.34 -1.57 -9.57
N ARG A 21 -13.76 -1.78 -8.31
CA ARG A 21 -14.46 -3.00 -7.90
C ARG A 21 -15.80 -3.16 -8.64
N HIS A 22 -16.56 -2.08 -8.78
CA HIS A 22 -17.80 -2.08 -9.55
C HIS A 22 -17.59 -2.55 -10.99
N ALA A 23 -16.53 -2.07 -11.65
CA ALA A 23 -16.19 -2.45 -13.02
C ALA A 23 -15.62 -3.87 -13.15
N SER A 24 -15.11 -4.45 -12.06
CA SER A 24 -14.46 -5.78 -12.06
C SER A 24 -15.36 -6.91 -11.60
N THR A 25 -16.43 -6.64 -10.85
CA THR A 25 -17.36 -7.68 -10.40
C THR A 25 -18.32 -8.11 -11.52
N GLY A 26 -18.57 -9.43 -11.60
CA GLY A 26 -19.61 -10.03 -12.43
C GLY A 26 -20.94 -10.23 -11.69
N ASP A 27 -21.02 -9.90 -10.40
CA ASP A 27 -22.22 -10.03 -9.58
C ASP A 27 -23.11 -8.79 -9.71
N THR A 28 -24.27 -8.95 -10.34
CA THR A 28 -25.27 -7.88 -10.55
C THR A 28 -25.79 -7.28 -9.23
N SER A 29 -25.86 -8.07 -8.16
CA SER A 29 -26.29 -7.61 -6.84
C SER A 29 -25.23 -6.73 -6.19
N GLU A 30 -23.95 -7.11 -6.35
CA GLU A 30 -22.80 -6.35 -5.91
C GLU A 30 -22.66 -5.05 -6.71
N GLN A 31 -22.77 -5.07 -8.04
CA GLN A 31 -22.74 -3.87 -8.88
C GLN A 31 -23.80 -2.85 -8.46
N LYS A 32 -25.03 -3.30 -8.17
CA LYS A 32 -26.11 -2.42 -7.66
C LYS A 32 -25.76 -1.82 -6.30
N ALA A 33 -25.16 -2.59 -5.40
CA ALA A 33 -24.72 -2.09 -4.10
C ALA A 33 -23.60 -1.05 -4.24
N LEU A 34 -22.58 -1.34 -5.05
CA LEU A 34 -21.45 -0.43 -5.29
C LEU A 34 -21.88 0.85 -6.03
N THR A 35 -22.88 0.78 -6.92
CA THR A 35 -23.48 1.98 -7.54
C THR A 35 -24.04 2.94 -6.50
N ARG A 36 -24.78 2.43 -5.51
CA ARG A 36 -25.33 3.24 -4.41
C ARG A 36 -24.22 3.84 -3.54
N VAL A 37 -23.18 3.06 -3.24
CA VAL A 37 -22.00 3.54 -2.51
C VAL A 37 -21.31 4.68 -3.27
N ILE A 38 -21.08 4.52 -4.58
CA ILE A 38 -20.46 5.53 -5.43
C ILE A 38 -21.28 6.82 -5.41
N GLN A 39 -22.61 6.72 -5.54
CA GLN A 39 -23.49 7.89 -5.48
C GLN A 39 -23.39 8.60 -4.12
N ARG A 40 -23.42 7.84 -3.01
CA ARG A 40 -23.32 8.38 -1.65
C ARG A 40 -21.98 9.09 -1.43
N LEU A 41 -20.87 8.45 -1.79
CA LEU A 41 -19.53 9.04 -1.64
C LEU A 41 -19.31 10.27 -2.53
N ASN A 42 -19.82 10.30 -3.77
CA ASN A 42 -19.70 11.50 -4.62
C ASN A 42 -20.51 12.67 -4.06
N LYS A 43 -21.70 12.41 -3.48
CA LYS A 43 -22.48 13.44 -2.80
C LYS A 43 -21.70 14.05 -1.63
N GLN A 44 -20.99 13.21 -0.88
CA GLN A 44 -20.14 13.63 0.24
C GLN A 44 -18.93 14.45 -0.21
N VAL A 45 -18.22 14.00 -1.26
CA VAL A 45 -17.09 14.75 -1.83
C VAL A 45 -17.54 16.15 -2.32
N ALA A 46 -18.72 16.25 -2.94
CA ALA A 46 -19.27 17.52 -3.40
C ALA A 46 -19.73 18.43 -2.25
N ALA A 47 -20.19 17.87 -1.13
CA ALA A 47 -20.58 18.64 0.06
C ALA A 47 -19.38 19.31 0.75
N LEU A 48 -18.17 18.72 0.63
CA LEU A 48 -16.95 19.25 1.25
C LEU A 48 -16.39 20.50 0.58
N ASP A 49 -16.79 20.82 -0.66
CA ASP A 49 -16.33 22.02 -1.38
C ASP A 49 -16.86 23.33 -0.75
N GLN A 50 -17.86 23.25 0.14
CA GLN A 50 -18.48 24.41 0.82
C GLN A 50 -18.71 24.20 2.33
N ALA A 51 -18.10 23.17 2.93
CA ALA A 51 -18.41 22.73 4.29
C ALA A 51 -17.67 23.52 5.39
N ASP A 52 -18.41 23.87 6.45
CA ASP A 52 -17.82 24.19 7.76
C ASP A 52 -17.35 22.89 8.48
N LEU A 53 -16.64 23.05 9.60
CA LEU A 53 -16.06 21.91 10.35
C LEU A 53 -17.11 20.89 10.81
N LEU A 54 -18.32 21.34 11.14
CA LEU A 54 -19.42 20.47 11.56
C LEU A 54 -19.99 19.67 10.38
N SER A 55 -20.12 20.31 9.21
CA SER A 55 -20.51 19.64 7.98
C SER A 55 -19.47 18.60 7.54
N ALA A 56 -18.18 18.88 7.74
CA ALA A 56 -17.10 17.92 7.47
C ALA A 56 -17.17 16.68 8.36
N ALA A 57 -17.52 16.82 9.64
CA ALA A 57 -17.67 15.69 10.56
C ALA A 57 -18.87 14.77 10.19
N ASN A 58 -20.00 15.36 9.81
CA ASN A 58 -21.15 14.59 9.31
C ASN A 58 -20.82 13.87 8.00
N THR A 59 -20.12 14.56 7.09
CA THR A 59 -19.66 13.97 5.83
C THR A 59 -18.70 12.80 6.05
N LEU A 60 -17.84 12.90 7.06
CA LEU A 60 -16.93 11.82 7.43
C LEU A 60 -17.70 10.58 7.92
N ALA A 61 -18.65 10.74 8.84
CA ALA A 61 -19.47 9.64 9.33
C ALA A 61 -20.25 8.94 8.19
N ASP A 62 -20.84 9.73 7.29
CA ASP A 62 -21.52 9.22 6.09
C ASP A 62 -20.57 8.48 5.13
N GLY A 63 -19.32 8.94 5.03
CA GLY A 63 -18.28 8.33 4.20
C GLY A 63 -17.83 6.96 4.74
N VAL A 64 -17.68 6.84 6.06
CA VAL A 64 -17.38 5.58 6.74
C VAL A 64 -18.50 4.57 6.49
N GLU A 65 -19.76 4.93 6.75
CA GLU A 65 -20.90 4.04 6.56
C GLU A 65 -21.02 3.58 5.09
N ALA A 66 -20.77 4.47 4.13
CA ALA A 66 -20.77 4.12 2.72
C ALA A 66 -19.67 3.10 2.37
N LEU A 67 -18.49 3.22 2.97
CA LEU A 67 -17.39 2.27 2.74
C LEU A 67 -17.59 0.93 3.43
N GLU A 68 -18.20 0.90 4.62
CA GLU A 68 -18.61 -0.35 5.29
C GLU A 68 -19.62 -1.13 4.43
N ALA A 69 -20.56 -0.42 3.79
CA ALA A 69 -21.48 -1.00 2.82
C ALA A 69 -20.73 -1.54 1.58
N ALA A 70 -19.66 -0.88 1.14
CA ALA A 70 -18.82 -1.33 0.03
C ALA A 70 -18.05 -2.62 0.38
N VAL A 71 -17.43 -2.65 1.56
CA VAL A 71 -16.73 -3.83 2.11
C VAL A 71 -17.70 -5.00 2.24
N THR A 72 -18.90 -4.76 2.77
CA THR A 72 -19.95 -5.79 2.90
C THR A 72 -20.38 -6.35 1.56
N ALA A 73 -20.56 -5.50 0.55
CA ALA A 73 -20.88 -5.94 -0.81
C ALA A 73 -19.74 -6.76 -1.43
N ALA A 74 -18.49 -6.34 -1.23
CA ALA A 74 -17.28 -6.97 -1.79
C ALA A 74 -16.84 -8.27 -1.09
N ARG A 75 -17.52 -8.71 -0.03
CA ARG A 75 -17.25 -9.98 0.68
C ARG A 75 -17.75 -11.22 -0.07
N HIS A 76 -18.50 -11.05 -1.15
CA HIS A 76 -18.88 -12.14 -2.04
C HIS A 76 -17.82 -12.24 -3.14
N GLY A 77 -17.26 -13.44 -3.33
CA GLY A 77 -16.05 -13.63 -4.11
C GLY A 77 -16.13 -13.15 -5.58
N PRO A 78 -14.98 -13.05 -6.27
CA PRO A 78 -13.65 -13.41 -5.78
C PRO A 78 -13.08 -12.34 -4.84
N PHE A 79 -12.42 -12.80 -3.77
CA PHE A 79 -11.63 -11.92 -2.91
C PHE A 79 -10.40 -11.45 -3.70
N ASP A 80 -10.30 -10.14 -3.92
CA ASP A 80 -9.23 -9.50 -4.68
C ASP A 80 -8.62 -8.32 -3.90
N GLY A 81 -7.66 -7.62 -4.51
CA GLY A 81 -6.98 -6.47 -3.89
C GLY A 81 -7.90 -5.30 -3.55
N TYR A 82 -9.15 -5.28 -4.04
CA TYR A 82 -10.08 -4.19 -3.76
C TYR A 82 -10.66 -4.27 -2.35
N LEU A 83 -10.90 -5.46 -1.80
CA LEU A 83 -11.38 -5.59 -0.41
C LEU A 83 -10.38 -4.97 0.57
N ALA A 84 -9.10 -5.31 0.42
CA ALA A 84 -8.02 -4.73 1.24
C ALA A 84 -7.88 -3.22 1.03
N ALA A 85 -8.08 -2.72 -0.19
CA ALA A 85 -8.07 -1.29 -0.46
C ALA A 85 -9.26 -0.55 0.16
N LEU A 86 -10.46 -1.16 0.17
CA LEU A 86 -11.65 -0.61 0.82
C LEU A 86 -11.51 -0.59 2.34
N GLU A 87 -10.96 -1.65 2.93
CA GLU A 87 -10.61 -1.70 4.36
C GLU A 87 -9.59 -0.62 4.72
N GLY A 88 -8.55 -0.42 3.90
CA GLY A 88 -7.59 0.67 4.11
C GLY A 88 -8.19 2.07 4.03
N HIS A 89 -9.23 2.29 3.22
CA HIS A 89 -9.96 3.56 3.20
C HIS A 89 -10.78 3.80 4.48
N LEU A 90 -11.39 2.76 5.06
CA LEU A 90 -12.10 2.85 6.35
C LEU A 90 -11.18 3.25 7.50
N ASP A 91 -9.96 2.70 7.52
CA ASP A 91 -8.97 3.01 8.54
C ASP A 91 -8.50 4.46 8.44
N ASN A 92 -8.25 4.96 7.22
CA ASN A 92 -7.86 6.35 7.00
C ASN A 92 -8.96 7.33 7.43
N LEU A 93 -10.22 7.04 7.11
CA LEU A 93 -11.35 7.86 7.57
C LEU A 93 -11.50 7.83 9.10
N SER A 94 -11.31 6.67 9.74
CA SER A 94 -11.35 6.55 11.21
C SER A 94 -10.23 7.37 11.87
N ASN A 95 -9.05 7.40 11.28
CA ASN A 95 -7.93 8.22 11.76
C ASN A 95 -8.19 9.72 11.57
N LEU A 96 -8.78 10.12 10.45
CA LEU A 96 -9.21 11.50 10.22
C LEU A 96 -10.29 11.93 11.23
N SER A 97 -11.20 11.02 11.60
CA SER A 97 -12.22 11.27 12.63
C SER A 97 -11.59 11.56 13.98
N ALA A 98 -10.64 10.71 14.40
CA ALA A 98 -9.89 10.92 15.64
C ALA A 98 -9.10 12.24 15.64
N ALA A 99 -8.52 12.63 14.50
CA ALA A 99 -7.81 13.90 14.35
C ALA A 99 -8.75 15.12 14.43
N MET A 100 -9.93 15.05 13.81
CA MET A 100 -10.94 16.12 13.84
C MET A 100 -11.55 16.30 15.24
N HIS A 101 -11.64 15.24 16.05
CA HIS A 101 -12.05 15.32 17.45
C HIS A 101 -10.92 15.74 18.42
N GLY A 102 -9.66 15.66 18.00
CA GLY A 102 -8.49 16.05 18.80
C GLY A 102 -8.19 17.55 18.82
N VAL A 103 -8.87 18.35 17.99
CA VAL A 103 -8.64 19.81 17.85
C VAL A 103 -9.43 20.66 18.86
N ASP A 104 -10.26 20.04 19.71
CA ASP A 104 -11.12 20.72 20.71
C ASP A 104 -10.50 20.82 22.13
N ALA A 105 -9.26 20.35 22.33
CA ALA A 105 -8.57 20.49 23.61
C ALA A 105 -7.90 21.87 23.75
N LEU A 106 -8.64 22.84 24.30
CA LEU A 106 -8.18 24.20 24.62
C LEU A 106 -6.96 24.23 25.56
N ALA A 107 -6.12 25.28 25.37
CA ALA A 107 -4.87 25.51 26.07
C ALA A 107 -5.03 25.71 27.60
N SER A 108 -4.10 25.16 28.39
CA SER A 108 -4.03 25.40 29.84
C SER A 108 -3.34 26.73 30.18
N ALA A 109 -4.02 27.58 30.95
CA ALA A 109 -3.51 28.81 31.56
C ALA A 109 -2.56 28.51 32.75
N PRO A 110 -1.69 29.46 33.17
CA PRO A 110 -0.61 29.18 34.12
C PRO A 110 -1.10 29.12 35.58
N ALA A 111 -0.31 28.44 36.41
CA ALA A 111 -0.63 27.97 37.75
C ALA A 111 -0.61 29.06 38.84
N SER A 112 -1.47 28.88 39.86
CA SER A 112 -1.35 29.52 41.18
C SER A 112 -1.64 28.50 42.29
N ASP A 113 -0.88 28.64 43.39
CA ASP A 113 -0.62 27.73 44.51
C ASP A 113 -1.79 27.24 45.38
N ASP A 114 -1.50 26.13 46.07
CA ASP A 114 -2.29 25.34 47.03
C ASP A 114 -2.64 26.04 48.37
N SER A 115 -3.81 25.68 48.93
CA SER A 115 -4.01 25.50 50.38
C SER A 115 -5.21 24.56 50.69
N ALA A 116 -4.92 23.42 51.33
CA ALA A 116 -5.84 22.35 51.80
C ALA A 116 -6.54 22.72 53.16
N PRO A 117 -7.48 21.94 53.79
CA PRO A 117 -7.55 20.46 53.89
C PRO A 117 -8.96 19.76 53.82
N ALA A 118 -8.93 18.41 53.81
CA ALA A 118 -10.02 17.41 53.56
C ALA A 118 -10.82 16.99 54.84
N PRO A 119 -11.82 16.03 54.85
CA PRO A 119 -11.69 14.63 54.40
C PRO A 119 -12.97 13.84 53.92
N VAL A 120 -12.71 12.55 53.58
CA VAL A 120 -13.55 11.32 53.56
C VAL A 120 -13.91 10.71 52.18
N ALA A 121 -13.43 9.48 51.97
CA ALA A 121 -13.39 8.65 50.75
C ALA A 121 -14.57 7.63 50.69
N PRO A 122 -14.64 6.62 49.76
CA PRO A 122 -13.90 6.40 48.51
C PRO A 122 -14.81 6.05 47.30
N ARG A 123 -14.32 6.23 46.07
CA ARG A 123 -14.41 5.20 45.01
C ARG A 123 -13.50 5.56 43.83
N SER A 124 -12.74 4.55 43.45
CA SER A 124 -11.53 4.56 42.64
C SER A 124 -11.82 4.86 41.17
N GLY A 125 -11.19 5.91 40.66
CA GLY A 125 -11.15 6.24 39.24
C GLY A 125 -9.89 7.04 38.92
N SER A 126 -9.10 6.48 38.01
CA SER A 126 -8.06 7.12 37.20
C SER A 126 -6.61 7.19 37.72
N ARG A 127 -5.73 6.67 36.85
CA ARG A 127 -4.51 7.31 36.32
C ARG A 127 -3.46 7.78 37.32
N GLY A 128 -2.35 7.05 37.35
CA GLY A 128 -0.98 7.62 37.36
C GLY A 128 -0.28 7.11 36.11
N ALA A 129 -0.01 7.92 35.10
CA ALA A 129 1.10 8.87 35.03
C ALA A 129 2.47 8.16 34.95
N LYS A 130 3.08 8.19 33.76
CA LYS A 130 4.41 8.76 33.47
C LYS A 130 5.14 8.01 32.35
N ALA A 131 6.05 8.78 31.80
CA ALA A 131 7.20 8.40 30.98
C ALA A 131 6.91 8.25 29.49
N ARG A 132 7.50 9.20 28.75
CA ARG A 132 8.16 8.91 27.48
C ARG A 132 9.01 7.65 27.71
N GLY A 133 8.50 6.52 27.29
CA GLY A 133 9.26 5.28 27.21
C GLY A 133 9.69 5.14 25.75
N ASP A 134 10.99 5.21 25.50
CA ASP A 134 11.58 4.36 24.48
C ASP A 134 10.98 2.96 24.68
N MET A 135 10.15 2.52 23.74
CA MET A 135 9.70 1.14 23.73
C MET A 135 10.94 0.28 23.45
N PRO A 136 11.22 -0.74 24.27
CA PRO A 136 12.24 -1.71 23.92
C PRO A 136 11.83 -2.39 22.60
N PRO A 137 12.78 -2.95 21.83
CA PRO A 137 12.43 -3.74 20.66
C PRO A 137 11.60 -4.94 21.15
N GLY A 138 10.29 -4.83 21.02
CA GLY A 138 9.39 -5.96 21.21
C GLY A 138 9.78 -7.02 20.19
N GLU A 139 10.20 -8.18 20.68
CA GLU A 139 10.36 -9.40 19.90
C GLU A 139 9.06 -9.66 19.15
N THR A 140 9.01 -9.19 17.91
CA THR A 140 8.00 -9.61 16.97
C THR A 140 8.39 -11.03 16.58
N ALA A 141 7.52 -11.98 16.93
CA ALA A 141 7.65 -13.36 16.48
C ALA A 141 7.52 -13.40 14.95
N GLY A 142 8.62 -13.14 14.27
CA GLY A 142 8.82 -13.46 12.87
C GLY A 142 9.30 -14.91 12.76
N ALA A 143 8.98 -15.57 11.65
CA ALA A 143 9.58 -16.85 11.29
C ALA A 143 11.07 -16.82 11.59
N ALA A 144 11.55 -17.77 12.40
CA ALA A 144 12.96 -17.88 12.71
C ALA A 144 13.74 -17.93 11.40
N LEU A 145 14.60 -16.93 11.17
CA LEU A 145 15.37 -16.86 9.96
C LEU A 145 16.23 -18.12 9.82
N PRO A 146 16.48 -18.61 8.59
CA PRO A 146 17.40 -19.72 8.38
C PRO A 146 18.73 -19.47 9.09
N THR A 147 19.32 -20.53 9.65
CA THR A 147 20.57 -20.44 10.40
C THR A 147 21.65 -19.71 9.60
N GLY A 148 22.24 -18.67 10.20
CA GLY A 148 23.30 -17.87 9.58
C GLY A 148 22.81 -16.68 8.74
N LEU A 149 21.49 -16.51 8.54
CA LEU A 149 20.94 -15.33 7.90
C LEU A 149 20.70 -14.21 8.93
N LEU A 150 21.34 -13.06 8.73
CA LEU A 150 21.15 -11.90 9.61
C LEU A 150 19.80 -11.21 9.35
N PRO A 151 19.19 -10.59 10.38
CA PRO A 151 18.02 -9.74 10.21
C PRO A 151 18.29 -8.59 9.21
N PRO A 152 17.24 -8.05 8.55
CA PRO A 152 17.40 -6.94 7.63
C PRO A 152 18.06 -5.72 8.28
N ALA A 153 19.10 -5.19 7.66
CA ALA A 153 19.76 -3.97 8.11
C ALA A 153 18.84 -2.75 7.95
N THR A 154 19.02 -1.76 8.83
CA THR A 154 18.32 -0.47 8.80
C THR A 154 18.81 0.48 7.71
N ALA A 155 19.94 0.15 7.05
CA ALA A 155 20.51 0.92 5.95
C ALA A 155 19.57 0.96 4.72
N THR A 156 19.75 1.94 3.85
CA THR A 156 18.96 2.04 2.59
C THR A 156 19.82 2.17 1.34
N ASP A 157 21.13 2.40 1.50
CA ASP A 157 22.07 2.47 0.41
C ASP A 157 22.45 1.07 -0.10
N PHE A 158 22.48 0.89 -1.43
CA PHE A 158 22.70 -0.41 -2.03
C PHE A 158 24.07 -1.02 -1.65
N ALA A 159 25.11 -0.19 -1.56
CA ALA A 159 26.47 -0.63 -1.25
C ALA A 159 26.55 -1.42 0.08
N LYS A 160 25.82 -0.99 1.12
CA LYS A 160 25.75 -1.73 2.39
C LYS A 160 24.80 -2.92 2.37
N LEU A 161 23.86 -2.96 1.42
CA LEU A 161 22.81 -3.98 1.35
C LEU A 161 23.10 -5.10 0.35
N GLN A 162 24.10 -4.93 -0.52
CA GLN A 162 24.38 -5.88 -1.62
C GLN A 162 24.56 -7.32 -1.11
N SER A 163 25.42 -7.52 -0.11
CA SER A 163 25.68 -8.85 0.47
C SER A 163 24.45 -9.42 1.20
N GLU A 164 23.66 -8.56 1.86
CA GLU A 164 22.42 -8.96 2.50
C GLU A 164 21.41 -9.48 1.47
N TYR A 165 21.14 -8.70 0.41
CA TYR A 165 20.21 -9.13 -0.65
C TYR A 165 20.66 -10.42 -1.31
N ALA A 166 21.96 -10.59 -1.57
CA ALA A 166 22.50 -11.83 -2.12
C ALA A 166 22.25 -13.03 -1.19
N ALA A 167 22.55 -12.89 0.10
CA ALA A 167 22.34 -13.95 1.09
C ALA A 167 20.85 -14.30 1.26
N TRP A 168 19.99 -13.28 1.37
CA TRP A 168 18.54 -13.47 1.48
C TRP A 168 17.95 -14.11 0.23
N TYR A 169 18.39 -13.71 -0.96
CA TYR A 169 17.95 -14.33 -2.20
C TYR A 169 18.38 -15.80 -2.31
N ALA A 170 19.61 -16.13 -1.90
CA ALA A 170 20.09 -17.50 -1.85
C ALA A 170 19.23 -18.36 -0.90
N ALA A 171 18.94 -17.85 0.31
CA ALA A 171 18.14 -18.51 1.33
C ALA A 171 16.62 -18.57 1.05
N CYS A 172 16.14 -17.74 0.10
CA CYS A 172 14.73 -17.65 -0.25
C CYS A 172 14.24 -18.94 -0.91
N GLN A 173 13.27 -19.59 -0.26
CA GLN A 173 12.63 -20.82 -0.70
C GLN A 173 11.11 -20.65 -0.65
N LEU A 174 10.44 -21.11 -1.71
CA LEU A 174 8.98 -21.10 -1.80
C LEU A 174 8.39 -22.04 -0.74
N ARG A 175 7.37 -21.57 0.00
CA ARG A 175 6.57 -22.44 0.86
C ARG A 175 5.70 -23.38 0.01
N ALA A 176 5.67 -24.67 0.35
CA ALA A 176 5.08 -25.70 -0.50
C ALA A 176 3.59 -25.45 -0.81
N GLU A 177 2.86 -24.89 0.16
CA GLU A 177 1.45 -24.53 0.05
C GLU A 177 1.18 -23.33 -0.88
N ARG A 178 2.21 -22.58 -1.31
CA ARG A 178 2.10 -21.41 -2.19
C ARG A 178 2.49 -21.67 -3.65
N LYS A 179 2.71 -22.95 -4.03
CA LYS A 179 3.11 -23.34 -5.39
C LYS A 179 2.10 -22.91 -6.46
N GLY A 180 0.80 -23.03 -6.18
CA GLY A 180 -0.25 -22.66 -7.11
C GLY A 180 -0.27 -21.16 -7.39
N GLU A 181 -0.11 -20.34 -6.34
CA GLU A 181 -0.04 -18.90 -6.46
C GLU A 181 1.19 -18.47 -7.25
N LEU A 182 2.38 -19.00 -6.95
CA LEU A 182 3.58 -18.69 -7.75
C LEU A 182 3.38 -19.05 -9.22
N ALA A 183 2.80 -20.22 -9.52
CA ALA A 183 2.51 -20.63 -10.89
C ALA A 183 1.55 -19.66 -11.61
N TYR A 184 0.57 -19.10 -10.90
CA TYR A 184 -0.29 -18.04 -11.43
C TYR A 184 0.51 -16.79 -11.82
N TYR A 185 1.38 -16.29 -10.93
CA TYR A 185 2.21 -15.11 -11.23
C TYR A 185 3.15 -15.36 -12.41
N LEU A 186 3.82 -16.51 -12.45
CA LEU A 186 4.72 -16.88 -13.55
C LEU A 186 3.98 -16.97 -14.88
N LYS A 187 2.80 -17.60 -14.91
CA LYS A 187 1.98 -17.67 -16.12
C LYS A 187 1.63 -16.28 -16.65
N ARG A 188 1.22 -15.36 -15.76
CA ARG A 188 0.89 -13.97 -16.14
C ARG A 188 2.12 -13.19 -16.60
N LEU A 189 3.26 -13.40 -15.94
CA LEU A 189 4.55 -12.81 -16.30
C LEU A 189 4.99 -13.25 -17.70
N THR A 190 4.98 -14.55 -17.98
CA THR A 190 5.35 -15.12 -19.29
C THR A 190 4.39 -14.70 -20.40
N GLN A 191 3.08 -14.61 -20.13
CA GLN A 191 2.10 -14.10 -21.09
C GLN A 191 2.41 -12.67 -21.57
N GLY A 192 3.01 -11.85 -20.71
CA GLY A 192 3.42 -10.48 -21.02
C GLY A 192 4.84 -10.34 -21.59
N GLN A 193 5.62 -11.42 -21.64
CA GLN A 193 7.06 -11.39 -21.88
C GLN A 193 7.45 -10.59 -23.12
N ALA A 194 6.81 -10.85 -24.27
CA ALA A 194 7.13 -10.17 -25.52
C ALA A 194 6.96 -8.64 -25.42
N ILE A 195 5.93 -8.18 -24.72
CA ILE A 195 5.65 -6.75 -24.51
C ILE A 195 6.71 -6.14 -23.57
N TYR A 196 7.08 -6.85 -22.50
CA TYR A 196 8.12 -6.41 -21.59
C TYR A 196 9.49 -6.36 -22.26
N GLN A 197 9.81 -7.34 -23.11
CA GLN A 197 11.07 -7.39 -23.85
C GLN A 197 11.19 -6.24 -24.84
N GLN A 198 10.10 -5.87 -25.51
CA GLN A 198 10.09 -4.71 -26.40
C GLN A 198 10.48 -3.44 -25.62
N VAL A 199 9.77 -3.15 -24.52
CA VAL A 199 10.06 -1.97 -23.68
C VAL A 199 11.47 -2.03 -23.08
N GLY A 200 11.87 -3.22 -22.62
CA GLY A 200 13.17 -3.45 -22.01
C GLY A 200 14.33 -3.25 -22.97
N THR A 201 14.19 -3.69 -24.22
CA THR A 201 15.20 -3.48 -25.27
C THR A 201 15.39 -1.99 -25.56
N GLU A 202 14.30 -1.22 -25.62
CA GLU A 202 14.37 0.22 -25.90
C GLU A 202 15.02 1.03 -24.76
N LEU A 203 14.88 0.57 -23.51
CA LEU A 203 15.36 1.29 -22.32
C LEU A 203 16.58 0.67 -21.64
N ASN A 204 17.10 -0.43 -22.17
CA ASN A 204 18.15 -1.24 -21.55
C ASN A 204 17.77 -1.73 -20.13
N ILE A 205 16.53 -2.23 -19.99
CA ILE A 205 15.99 -2.75 -18.73
C ILE A 205 15.64 -4.23 -18.92
N PRO A 206 16.05 -5.15 -18.03
CA PRO A 206 15.64 -6.53 -18.08
C PRO A 206 14.12 -6.66 -18.08
N TRP A 207 13.58 -7.39 -19.04
CA TRP A 207 12.13 -7.58 -19.17
C TRP A 207 11.50 -8.17 -17.90
N VAL A 208 12.26 -9.01 -17.16
CA VAL A 208 11.83 -9.60 -15.90
C VAL A 208 11.58 -8.54 -14.82
N PHE A 209 12.39 -7.48 -14.77
CA PHE A 209 12.19 -6.37 -13.84
C PHE A 209 10.89 -5.65 -14.16
N ILE A 210 10.68 -5.28 -15.42
CA ILE A 210 9.46 -4.62 -15.90
C ILE A 210 8.22 -5.47 -15.59
N GLY A 211 8.26 -6.76 -15.93
CA GLY A 211 7.12 -7.65 -15.77
C GLY A 211 6.76 -7.89 -14.31
N ILE A 212 7.75 -8.05 -13.42
CA ILE A 212 7.52 -8.19 -11.99
C ILE A 212 6.94 -6.90 -11.41
N THR A 213 7.49 -5.73 -11.75
CA THR A 213 6.89 -4.44 -11.35
C THR A 213 5.45 -4.31 -11.85
N HIS A 214 5.17 -4.67 -13.09
CA HIS A 214 3.80 -4.62 -13.62
C HIS A 214 2.83 -5.55 -12.86
N GLY A 215 3.29 -6.74 -12.49
CA GLY A 215 2.54 -7.66 -11.64
C GLY A 215 2.28 -7.10 -10.25
N MET A 216 3.30 -6.48 -9.65
CA MET A 216 3.23 -5.96 -8.29
C MET A 216 2.34 -4.73 -8.16
N GLU A 217 2.41 -3.82 -9.13
CA GLU A 217 1.76 -2.51 -9.07
C GLU A 217 0.36 -2.49 -9.71
N CYS A 218 0.12 -3.36 -10.69
CA CYS A 218 -1.10 -3.30 -11.51
C CYS A 218 -1.71 -4.68 -11.81
N GLY A 219 -1.28 -5.75 -11.13
CA GLY A 219 -1.85 -7.09 -11.31
C GLY A 219 -1.77 -7.61 -12.76
N PHE A 220 -0.75 -7.19 -13.51
CA PHE A 220 -0.58 -7.49 -14.93
C PHE A 220 -1.70 -6.94 -15.84
N ASN A 221 -2.33 -5.82 -15.48
CA ASN A 221 -3.37 -5.20 -16.29
C ASN A 221 -2.80 -4.35 -17.45
N PHE A 222 -2.70 -4.96 -18.63
CA PHE A 222 -2.30 -4.27 -19.87
C PHE A 222 -3.26 -3.18 -20.39
N LYS A 223 -4.38 -2.94 -19.71
CA LYS A 223 -5.32 -1.86 -20.04
C LYS A 223 -5.16 -0.62 -19.15
N ALA A 224 -4.17 -0.63 -18.26
CA ALA A 224 -3.93 0.43 -17.30
C ALA A 224 -2.48 0.97 -17.40
N HIS A 225 -2.29 2.21 -16.97
CA HIS A 225 -1.00 2.86 -16.86
C HIS A 225 -0.14 2.18 -15.80
N LEU A 226 1.11 1.85 -16.15
CA LEU A 226 2.10 1.29 -15.20
C LEU A 226 2.40 2.25 -14.03
N HIS A 227 2.14 3.55 -14.21
CA HIS A 227 2.34 4.56 -13.17
C HIS A 227 1.56 4.29 -11.89
N ASN A 228 0.26 4.03 -12.03
CA ASN A 228 -0.69 4.06 -10.91
C ASN A 228 -2.00 3.30 -11.18
N GLY A 229 -2.11 2.60 -12.31
CA GLY A 229 -3.28 1.80 -12.66
C GLY A 229 -4.46 2.57 -13.27
N ASP A 230 -4.32 3.87 -13.61
CA ASP A 230 -5.35 4.60 -14.35
C ASP A 230 -5.59 4.00 -15.75
N PRO A 231 -6.80 4.11 -16.35
CA PRO A 231 -7.06 3.57 -17.69
C PRO A 231 -6.22 4.26 -18.78
N LEU A 232 -5.75 3.48 -19.76
CA LEU A 232 -4.96 3.99 -20.88
C LEU A 232 -5.72 4.92 -21.86
N SER A 233 -7.04 5.10 -21.68
CA SER A 233 -7.90 5.92 -22.53
C SER A 233 -7.72 7.43 -22.32
N ALA A 234 -6.99 7.84 -21.27
CA ALA A 234 -6.70 9.23 -20.95
C ALA A 234 -5.28 9.34 -20.38
N ARG A 235 -4.87 10.53 -19.95
CA ARG A 235 -3.68 10.66 -19.09
C ARG A 235 -4.04 10.31 -17.65
N THR A 236 -3.04 9.99 -16.84
CA THR A 236 -3.22 9.75 -15.41
C THR A 236 -3.85 10.97 -14.73
N VAL A 237 -4.88 10.71 -13.93
CA VAL A 237 -5.50 11.67 -13.02
C VAL A 237 -4.93 11.50 -11.62
N GLN A 238 -4.54 10.26 -11.27
CA GLN A 238 -3.82 9.94 -10.05
C GLN A 238 -2.35 10.32 -10.16
N VAL A 239 -1.67 10.44 -9.02
CA VAL A 239 -0.24 10.78 -8.97
C VAL A 239 0.58 9.60 -9.54
N PRO A 240 1.61 9.86 -10.37
CA PRO A 240 1.96 11.15 -10.97
C PRO A 240 0.92 11.58 -12.02
N LYS A 241 0.36 12.80 -11.88
CA LYS A 241 -0.71 13.31 -12.75
C LYS A 241 -0.18 13.69 -14.13
N GLY A 242 -1.03 13.60 -15.15
CA GLY A 242 -0.76 14.08 -16.50
C GLY A 242 0.21 13.20 -17.29
N ARG A 243 0.32 11.92 -16.96
CA ARG A 243 1.21 10.94 -17.62
C ARG A 243 0.46 10.04 -18.60
N PRO A 244 1.09 9.54 -19.69
CA PRO A 244 2.37 9.95 -20.27
C PRO A 244 2.45 11.45 -20.52
N ALA A 245 3.64 12.06 -20.52
CA ALA A 245 3.75 13.51 -20.73
C ALA A 245 3.58 13.91 -22.21
N THR A 246 3.98 13.01 -23.12
CA THR A 246 3.95 13.22 -24.57
C THR A 246 3.01 12.23 -25.27
N GLY A 247 2.65 12.52 -26.52
CA GLY A 247 1.67 11.74 -27.28
C GLY A 247 0.22 12.08 -26.92
N ASN A 248 -0.73 11.39 -27.56
CA ASN A 248 -2.17 11.55 -27.36
C ASN A 248 -2.83 10.20 -26.98
N PRO A 249 -3.83 10.20 -26.09
CA PRO A 249 -4.60 9.00 -25.77
C PRO A 249 -5.52 8.58 -26.94
N PRO A 250 -5.99 7.31 -26.98
CA PRO A 250 -5.64 6.24 -26.06
C PRO A 250 -4.19 5.77 -26.24
N PHE A 251 -3.52 5.51 -25.12
CA PHE A 251 -2.14 5.04 -25.11
C PHE A 251 -2.08 3.52 -25.22
N THR A 252 -1.01 2.99 -25.81
CA THR A 252 -0.65 1.58 -25.61
C THR A 252 -0.01 1.40 -24.24
N TRP A 253 -0.05 0.17 -23.72
CA TRP A 253 0.64 -0.14 -22.47
C TRP A 253 2.13 0.17 -22.57
N SER A 254 2.79 -0.18 -23.68
CA SER A 254 4.22 0.08 -23.90
C SER A 254 4.55 1.58 -23.89
N GLN A 255 3.70 2.44 -24.48
CA GLN A 255 3.85 3.89 -24.39
C GLN A 255 3.81 4.38 -22.93
N SER A 256 2.84 3.89 -22.16
CA SER A 256 2.74 4.24 -20.73
C SER A 256 3.89 3.68 -19.90
N ALA A 257 4.31 2.44 -20.16
CA ALA A 257 5.37 1.78 -19.41
C ALA A 257 6.70 2.50 -19.61
N ARG A 258 7.02 2.92 -20.84
CA ARG A 258 8.23 3.71 -21.12
C ARG A 258 8.24 5.02 -20.36
N ASP A 259 7.16 5.79 -20.40
CA ASP A 259 7.07 7.04 -19.65
C ASP A 259 7.22 6.80 -18.14
N ALA A 260 6.65 5.73 -17.58
CA ALA A 260 6.80 5.36 -16.18
C ALA A 260 8.25 4.98 -15.80
N LEU A 261 8.89 4.13 -16.58
CA LEU A 261 10.26 3.68 -16.34
C LEU A 261 11.27 4.82 -16.51
N ILE A 262 11.04 5.74 -17.46
CA ILE A 262 11.83 6.97 -17.62
C ILE A 262 11.61 7.91 -16.44
N TYR A 263 10.36 8.16 -16.07
CA TYR A 263 9.99 9.02 -14.95
C TYR A 263 10.62 8.57 -13.62
N LYS A 264 10.72 7.25 -13.41
CA LYS A 264 11.37 6.65 -12.24
C LYS A 264 12.91 6.58 -12.33
N GLY A 265 13.49 6.97 -13.47
CA GLY A 265 14.95 6.96 -13.68
C GLY A 265 15.54 5.59 -14.01
N TYR A 266 14.73 4.54 -14.23
CA TYR A 266 15.25 3.18 -14.44
C TYR A 266 15.98 2.99 -15.76
N HIS A 267 15.72 3.83 -16.77
CA HIS A 267 16.51 3.89 -18.01
C HIS A 267 17.99 4.28 -17.80
N GLN A 268 18.35 4.78 -16.61
CA GLN A 268 19.73 5.17 -16.27
C GLN A 268 20.45 4.10 -15.43
N VAL A 269 19.76 3.03 -15.03
CA VAL A 269 20.35 1.95 -14.26
C VAL A 269 21.19 1.08 -15.17
N THR A 270 22.44 0.82 -14.76
CA THR A 270 23.41 0.00 -15.49
C THR A 270 23.68 -1.33 -14.82
N ASP A 271 23.57 -1.41 -13.49
CA ASP A 271 23.69 -2.65 -12.73
C ASP A 271 22.31 -3.33 -12.64
N TRP A 272 22.18 -4.48 -13.31
CA TRP A 272 20.99 -5.32 -13.25
C TRP A 272 21.28 -6.67 -12.58
N SER A 273 22.28 -6.72 -11.71
CA SER A 273 22.51 -7.87 -10.85
C SER A 273 21.28 -8.16 -9.99
N VAL A 274 21.08 -9.42 -9.60
CA VAL A 274 19.96 -9.83 -8.75
C VAL A 274 19.87 -8.99 -7.47
N PRO A 275 20.95 -8.76 -6.71
CA PRO A 275 20.90 -7.90 -5.52
C PRO A 275 20.40 -6.48 -5.82
N HIS A 276 20.83 -5.88 -6.93
CA HIS A 276 20.41 -4.53 -7.27
C HIS A 276 18.94 -4.50 -7.74
N MET A 277 18.47 -5.49 -8.49
CA MET A 277 17.04 -5.62 -8.81
C MET A 277 16.17 -5.71 -7.55
N LEU A 278 16.59 -6.48 -6.54
CA LEU A 278 15.88 -6.57 -5.26
C LEU A 278 15.84 -5.22 -4.52
N HIS A 279 16.96 -4.49 -4.53
CA HIS A 279 17.01 -3.12 -4.00
C HIS A 279 16.05 -2.18 -4.71
N LEU A 280 16.02 -2.23 -6.05
CA LEU A 280 15.14 -1.38 -6.85
C LEU A 280 13.66 -1.72 -6.65
N PHE A 281 13.31 -3.01 -6.51
CA PHE A 281 11.95 -3.44 -6.15
C PHE A 281 11.54 -2.94 -4.77
N GLU A 282 12.40 -3.10 -3.76
CA GLU A 282 12.11 -2.60 -2.41
C GLU A 282 11.97 -1.07 -2.39
N ARG A 283 12.83 -0.35 -3.12
CA ARG A 283 12.71 1.10 -3.29
C ARG A 283 11.45 1.51 -4.03
N TYR A 284 10.97 0.70 -4.98
CA TYR A 284 9.73 0.97 -5.69
C TYR A 284 8.55 1.02 -4.72
N ASN A 285 8.45 0.02 -3.84
CA ASN A 285 7.42 -0.08 -2.81
C ASN A 285 7.64 0.92 -1.66
N GLY A 286 8.90 1.10 -1.23
CA GLY A 286 9.31 1.92 -0.10
C GLY A 286 10.10 1.15 0.95
N MET A 287 11.15 1.78 1.48
CA MET A 287 12.14 1.20 2.42
C MET A 287 11.69 1.22 3.89
N GLY A 288 10.40 1.38 4.16
CA GLY A 288 9.86 1.62 5.52
C GLY A 288 10.07 0.45 6.49
N TYR A 289 10.15 -0.77 5.96
CA TYR A 289 10.34 -2.01 6.71
C TYR A 289 11.73 -2.11 7.38
N ARG A 290 12.76 -1.57 6.73
CA ARG A 290 14.14 -1.62 7.23
C ARG A 290 14.32 -0.95 8.58
N ARG A 291 13.62 0.17 8.82
CA ARG A 291 13.63 0.87 10.12
C ARG A 291 13.05 0.04 11.27
N ARG A 292 12.32 -1.03 10.95
CA ARG A 292 11.72 -1.96 11.92
C ARG A 292 12.53 -3.25 12.04
N GLY A 293 13.58 -3.44 11.24
CA GLY A 293 14.36 -4.68 11.21
C GLY A 293 13.53 -5.90 10.76
N VAL A 294 12.45 -5.68 10.01
CA VAL A 294 11.56 -6.75 9.53
C VAL A 294 11.66 -6.89 8.01
N PRO A 295 11.50 -8.11 7.46
CA PRO A 295 11.55 -8.33 6.02
C PRO A 295 10.34 -7.69 5.33
N THR A 296 10.58 -7.03 4.20
CA THR A 296 9.48 -6.52 3.39
C THR A 296 8.70 -7.68 2.71
N PRO A 297 7.37 -7.78 2.88
CA PRO A 297 6.57 -8.72 2.13
C PRO A 297 6.64 -8.50 0.62
N TYR A 298 6.94 -7.28 0.16
CA TYR A 298 7.05 -6.97 -1.26
C TYR A 298 8.12 -7.81 -1.97
N LEU A 299 9.20 -8.15 -1.26
CA LEU A 299 10.23 -9.06 -1.77
C LEU A 299 9.97 -10.51 -1.37
N TRP A 300 9.61 -10.76 -0.11
CA TRP A 300 9.78 -12.07 0.52
C TRP A 300 8.47 -12.84 0.78
N SER A 301 7.30 -12.23 0.54
CA SER A 301 6.02 -12.90 0.76
C SER A 301 5.91 -14.22 0.01
N TYR A 302 5.28 -15.21 0.64
CA TYR A 302 5.18 -16.63 0.24
C TYR A 302 6.47 -17.46 0.37
N SER A 303 7.58 -16.87 0.79
CA SER A 303 8.81 -17.61 1.07
C SER A 303 8.93 -18.02 2.54
N ASN A 304 9.90 -18.87 2.85
CA ASN A 304 10.35 -19.15 4.22
C ASN A 304 10.86 -17.89 4.97
N LEU A 305 11.14 -16.78 4.28
CA LEU A 305 11.72 -15.57 4.86
C LEU A 305 10.69 -14.51 5.30
N TYR A 306 9.39 -14.78 5.14
CA TYR A 306 8.32 -13.88 5.56
C TYR A 306 7.14 -14.68 6.10
N GLU A 307 6.57 -14.23 7.22
CA GLU A 307 5.36 -14.82 7.81
C GLU A 307 4.22 -13.81 7.92
N LYS A 308 4.46 -12.68 8.58
CA LYS A 308 3.49 -11.61 8.82
C LYS A 308 4.20 -10.28 9.05
N GLY A 309 3.43 -9.21 9.15
CA GLY A 309 3.91 -7.85 9.28
C GLY A 309 3.85 -7.11 7.94
N LYS A 310 2.96 -6.15 7.79
CA LYS A 310 2.93 -5.29 6.61
C LYS A 310 2.43 -3.88 6.91
N PHE A 311 2.83 -2.92 6.08
CA PHE A 311 2.09 -1.66 6.00
C PHE A 311 0.74 -1.93 5.34
N VAL A 312 -0.34 -1.64 6.07
CA VAL A 312 -1.72 -1.75 5.55
C VAL A 312 -2.21 -0.40 5.00
N ALA A 313 -1.59 0.70 5.46
CA ALA A 313 -1.76 2.05 4.94
C ALA A 313 -0.44 2.83 5.05
N ASP A 314 -0.39 4.02 4.46
CA ASP A 314 0.81 4.87 4.50
C ASP A 314 1.20 5.20 5.94
N GLY A 315 2.39 4.74 6.34
CA GLY A 315 2.90 4.91 7.70
C GLY A 315 2.31 3.96 8.75
N HIS A 316 1.23 3.23 8.45
CA HIS A 316 0.57 2.31 9.37
C HIS A 316 1.04 0.86 9.17
N PHE A 317 1.93 0.41 10.04
CA PHE A 317 2.45 -0.96 10.05
C PHE A 317 1.64 -1.82 11.03
N ASP A 318 1.08 -2.91 10.52
CA ASP A 318 0.41 -3.94 11.31
C ASP A 318 1.33 -5.18 11.40
N PRO A 319 1.80 -5.57 12.60
CA PRO A 319 2.66 -6.75 12.78
C PRO A 319 1.95 -8.09 12.51
N GLU A 320 0.62 -8.12 12.56
CA GLU A 320 -0.18 -9.34 12.40
C GLU A 320 -0.71 -9.51 10.97
N ALA A 321 -0.77 -8.42 10.20
CA ALA A 321 -1.23 -8.48 8.83
C ALA A 321 -0.30 -9.31 7.92
N VAL A 322 -0.89 -10.23 7.15
CA VAL A 322 -0.19 -11.11 6.22
C VAL A 322 -0.37 -10.61 4.78
N SER A 323 0.73 -10.58 4.02
CA SER A 323 0.65 -10.32 2.58
C SER A 323 -0.06 -11.44 1.83
N LYS A 324 -0.97 -11.06 0.94
CA LYS A 324 -1.69 -11.96 0.03
C LYS A 324 -1.16 -11.87 -1.40
N GLN A 325 0.06 -11.34 -1.57
CA GLN A 325 0.72 -11.15 -2.85
C GLN A 325 2.05 -11.91 -2.86
N CYS A 326 2.42 -12.50 -4.01
CA CYS A 326 3.71 -13.17 -4.15
C CYS A 326 4.84 -12.13 -4.13
N GLY A 327 5.90 -12.40 -3.37
CA GLY A 327 7.05 -11.53 -3.31
C GLY A 327 7.87 -11.53 -4.61
N ALA A 328 8.41 -10.36 -4.97
CA ALA A 328 9.21 -10.17 -6.18
C ALA A 328 10.43 -11.09 -6.26
N ALA A 329 11.04 -11.44 -5.12
CA ALA A 329 12.23 -12.29 -5.10
C ALA A 329 11.92 -13.72 -5.57
N LEU A 330 10.75 -14.27 -5.20
CA LEU A 330 10.34 -15.61 -5.63
C LEU A 330 10.01 -15.65 -7.13
N MET A 331 9.30 -14.63 -7.63
CA MET A 331 9.04 -14.50 -9.07
C MET A 331 10.35 -14.40 -9.86
N LEU A 332 11.29 -13.56 -9.38
CA LEU A 332 12.60 -13.41 -10.00
C LEU A 332 13.40 -14.71 -9.98
N LYS A 333 13.43 -15.42 -8.85
CA LYS A 333 14.15 -16.70 -8.73
C LYS A 333 13.58 -17.77 -9.63
N ALA A 334 12.26 -17.85 -9.74
CA ALA A 334 11.63 -18.86 -10.57
C ALA A 334 11.69 -18.57 -12.07
N VAL A 335 11.78 -17.30 -12.50
CA VAL A 335 11.93 -16.94 -13.93
C VAL A 335 13.38 -17.01 -14.41
N LEU A 336 14.35 -16.93 -13.51
CA LEU A 336 15.79 -17.04 -13.81
C LEU A 336 16.36 -18.46 -13.64
N ALA A 337 15.61 -19.37 -13.02
CA ALA A 337 15.97 -20.78 -12.87
C ALA A 337 15.77 -21.55 -14.19
#